data_AF-D3RZS8-F1
#
_entry.id   AF-D3RZS8-F1
#
_cell.length_a   1.000
_cell.length_b   1.000
_cell.length_c   1.000
_cell.angle_alpha   90.00
_cell.angle_beta   90.00
_cell.angle_gamma   90.00
#
_symmetry.space_group_name_H-M   'P 1'
#
loop_
_entity.id
_entity.type
_entity.pdbx_description
1 polymer ?
#
loop_
_entity_poly.entity_id
_entity_poly.type
_entity_poly.pdbx_seq_one_letter_code
_entity_poly.pdbx_strand_id
1 'polypeptide(L)'
;MTWNCYLTIFKAESPIHIGYRQVGILKTTRYYITGRAMWGAITANLTRALFDNPTPEDYQAVGNFVKENIKTTYFYPAIEKGKVKNPNEWSEIEVENHLVFLPEYTEEGLKFGKLSKEVFEQTFIGSFVSTALDSTSKTAEEGSLHEFEFIKNEIRIAESRDSIDVYWVGYIFVNCNETKAKSCEGKKEKKEYDVKISEENGEIKITFKNRGIEYTASLKRDVLNMLLVGGERNYGLGRLKLEEMKKKKNEVFNEFEFETSDKITFKNLDVAISHVKLSGTELELGEIEPLVGLEWSEKGAGQEVSSAEICAIPGSKLKTDSFVLRAYGILGK
;
A
#
# COMPACT_ATOMS: atom_id res chain seq x y z
N MET A 1 3.41 -6.67 23.55
CA MET A 1 4.48 -6.66 22.50
C MET A 1 4.85 -5.19 22.25
N THR A 2 5.88 -4.84 21.47
CA THR A 2 6.14 -3.41 21.19
C THR A 2 6.26 -3.19 19.69
N TRP A 3 5.17 -2.72 19.08
CA TRP A 3 5.17 -2.27 17.69
C TRP A 3 5.76 -0.86 17.61
N ASN A 4 6.73 -0.66 16.73
CA ASN A 4 7.27 0.65 16.42
C ASN A 4 6.62 1.19 15.16
N CYS A 5 6.16 2.44 15.18
CA CYS A 5 5.54 3.11 14.05
C CYS A 5 6.54 4.03 13.34
N TYR A 6 6.56 3.97 12.01
CA TYR A 6 7.39 4.80 11.15
C TYR A 6 6.51 5.44 10.07
N LEU A 7 6.51 6.76 10.02
CA LEU A 7 6.07 7.49 8.84
C LEU A 7 7.01 7.14 7.68
N THR A 8 6.42 6.94 6.51
CA THR A 8 7.14 6.80 5.24
C THR A 8 6.51 7.68 4.18
N ILE A 9 7.35 8.46 3.49
CA ILE A 9 6.95 9.30 2.36
C ILE A 9 7.73 8.82 1.15
N PHE A 10 7.00 8.44 0.10
CA PHE A 10 7.57 8.00 -1.16
C PHE A 10 7.26 9.00 -2.28
N LYS A 11 8.26 9.40 -3.05
CA LYS A 11 8.07 10.10 -4.32
C LYS A 11 7.71 9.09 -5.42
N ALA A 12 6.70 9.40 -6.23
CA ALA A 12 6.41 8.61 -7.42
C ALA A 12 7.40 8.95 -8.54
N GLU A 13 8.20 7.98 -8.97
CA GLU A 13 9.12 8.11 -10.12
C GLU A 13 8.49 7.62 -11.43
N SER A 14 7.32 6.98 -11.35
CA SER A 14 6.49 6.65 -12.51
C SER A 14 5.02 6.56 -12.10
N PRO A 15 4.09 6.65 -13.06
CA PRO A 15 2.68 6.48 -12.76
C PRO A 15 2.39 5.14 -12.08
N ILE A 16 1.32 5.07 -11.31
CA ILE A 16 0.98 3.90 -10.50
C ILE A 16 -0.38 3.38 -10.90
N HIS A 17 -0.47 2.07 -11.15
CA HIS A 17 -1.73 1.39 -11.39
C HIS A 17 -1.98 0.40 -10.24
N ILE A 18 -3.01 0.64 -9.44
CA ILE A 18 -3.47 -0.28 -8.40
C ILE A 18 -4.79 -0.90 -8.88
N GLY A 19 -4.74 -2.12 -9.39
CA GLY A 19 -5.90 -2.76 -10.02
C GLY A 19 -7.15 -2.71 -9.15
N TYR A 20 -8.27 -2.29 -9.75
CA TYR A 20 -9.56 -2.18 -9.09
C TYR A 20 -10.67 -2.98 -9.77
N ARG A 21 -11.31 -2.43 -10.79
CA ARG A 21 -12.41 -3.04 -11.54
C ARG A 21 -12.09 -3.00 -13.03
N GLN A 22 -12.82 -3.79 -13.80
CA GLN A 22 -12.79 -3.70 -15.25
C GLN A 22 -14.15 -3.24 -15.75
N VAL A 23 -14.19 -2.14 -16.50
CA VAL A 23 -15.39 -1.57 -17.11
C VAL A 23 -15.23 -1.68 -18.62
N GLY A 24 -15.87 -2.69 -19.23
CA GLY A 24 -15.61 -3.03 -20.63
C GLY A 24 -14.16 -3.48 -20.82
N ILE A 25 -13.40 -2.73 -21.62
CA ILE A 25 -11.96 -2.97 -21.84
C ILE A 25 -11.06 -2.18 -20.88
N LEU A 26 -11.61 -1.17 -20.19
CA LEU A 26 -10.87 -0.28 -19.31
C LEU A 26 -10.61 -0.95 -17.96
N LYS A 27 -9.33 -1.10 -17.60
CA LYS A 27 -8.92 -1.49 -16.24
C LYS A 27 -8.77 -0.24 -15.37
N THR A 28 -9.65 -0.09 -14.39
CA THR A 28 -9.62 1.07 -13.49
C THR A 28 -8.58 0.89 -12.38
N THR A 29 -8.16 2.02 -11.80
CA THR A 29 -7.21 2.05 -10.69
C THR A 29 -7.90 2.48 -9.38
N ARG A 30 -7.45 1.94 -8.25
CA ARG A 30 -7.76 2.50 -6.93
C ARG A 30 -7.03 3.82 -6.75
N TYR A 31 -7.58 4.72 -5.95
CA TYR A 31 -6.96 6.02 -5.63
C TYR A 31 -5.97 5.98 -4.45
N TYR A 32 -5.73 4.80 -3.91
CA TYR A 32 -4.83 4.54 -2.78
C TYR A 32 -4.07 3.23 -3.01
N ILE A 33 -2.88 3.12 -2.44
CA ILE A 33 -2.12 1.87 -2.43
C ILE A 33 -2.56 1.05 -1.22
N THR A 34 -2.98 -0.18 -1.48
CA THR A 34 -3.42 -1.11 -0.43
C THR A 34 -2.23 -1.70 0.33
N GLY A 35 -2.45 -2.09 1.59
CA GLY A 35 -1.44 -2.81 2.36
C GLY A 35 -1.05 -4.16 1.76
N ARG A 36 -1.91 -4.79 0.94
CA ARG A 36 -1.56 -6.00 0.17
C ARG A 36 -0.56 -5.70 -0.94
N ALA A 37 -0.71 -4.59 -1.65
CA ALA A 37 0.24 -4.17 -2.67
C ALA A 37 1.61 -3.83 -2.05
N MET A 38 1.62 -3.13 -0.90
CA MET A 38 2.84 -2.86 -0.14
C MET A 38 3.48 -4.12 0.42
N TRP A 39 2.69 -5.04 1.00
CA TRP A 39 3.17 -6.34 1.44
C TRP A 39 3.92 -7.07 0.31
N GLY A 40 3.33 -7.15 -0.88
CA GLY A 40 3.96 -7.80 -2.03
C GLY A 40 5.29 -7.16 -2.43
N ALA A 41 5.37 -5.82 -2.44
CA ALA A 41 6.58 -5.09 -2.76
C ALA A 41 7.68 -5.25 -1.69
N ILE A 42 7.31 -5.14 -0.41
CA ILE A 42 8.23 -5.32 0.73
C ILE A 42 8.76 -6.75 0.76
N THR A 43 7.87 -7.75 0.63
CA THR A 43 8.27 -9.16 0.55
C THR A 43 9.23 -9.38 -0.62
N ALA A 44 8.91 -8.84 -1.80
CA ALA A 44 9.74 -9.06 -2.97
C ALA A 44 11.16 -8.50 -2.82
N ASN A 45 11.29 -7.28 -2.29
CA ASN A 45 12.59 -6.67 -2.07
C ASN A 45 13.34 -7.31 -0.90
N LEU A 46 12.68 -7.58 0.22
CA LEU A 46 13.30 -8.22 1.37
C LEU A 46 13.85 -9.61 1.01
N THR A 47 13.09 -10.43 0.29
CA THR A 47 13.57 -11.74 -0.16
C THR A 47 14.81 -11.62 -1.05
N ARG A 48 14.84 -10.67 -1.99
CA ARG A 48 15.99 -10.45 -2.89
C ARG A 48 17.20 -9.83 -2.20
N ALA A 49 16.98 -9.03 -1.15
CA ALA A 49 18.04 -8.46 -0.34
C ALA A 49 18.67 -9.52 0.59
N LEU A 50 17.88 -10.50 1.06
CA LEU A 50 18.36 -11.56 1.93
C LEU A 50 19.07 -12.69 1.18
N PHE A 51 18.63 -13.03 -0.04
CA PHE A 51 19.09 -14.23 -0.74
C PHE A 51 19.51 -13.91 -2.19
N ASP A 52 20.68 -14.40 -2.59
CA ASP A 52 21.19 -14.22 -3.95
C ASP A 52 20.33 -14.95 -5.01
N ASN A 53 19.83 -16.14 -4.66
CA ASN A 53 19.01 -16.99 -5.54
C ASN A 53 17.77 -17.50 -4.78
N PRO A 54 16.77 -16.64 -4.55
CA PRO A 54 15.61 -17.00 -3.74
C PRO A 54 14.72 -18.04 -4.42
N THR A 55 14.30 -19.02 -3.65
CA THR A 55 13.32 -20.05 -4.05
C THR A 55 11.89 -19.61 -3.74
N PRO A 56 10.86 -20.23 -4.34
CA PRO A 56 9.46 -20.05 -3.97
C PRO A 56 9.20 -20.14 -2.45
N GLU A 57 9.84 -21.09 -1.77
CA GLU A 57 9.72 -21.26 -0.33
C GLU A 57 10.29 -20.07 0.45
N ASP A 58 11.35 -19.43 -0.05
CA ASP A 58 11.92 -18.24 0.59
C ASP A 58 10.97 -17.04 0.48
N TYR A 59 10.33 -16.87 -0.69
CA TYR A 59 9.27 -15.87 -0.87
C TYR A 59 8.08 -16.11 0.04
N GLN A 60 7.67 -17.37 0.23
CA GLN A 60 6.57 -17.71 1.11
C GLN A 60 6.94 -17.44 2.59
N ALA A 61 8.12 -17.87 3.03
CA ALA A 61 8.58 -17.66 4.40
C ALA A 61 8.71 -16.17 4.74
N VAL A 62 9.36 -15.40 3.86
CA VAL A 62 9.48 -13.94 4.01
C VAL A 62 8.11 -13.27 3.94
N GLY A 63 7.23 -13.70 3.03
CA GLY A 63 5.87 -13.19 2.90
C GLY A 63 5.05 -13.35 4.18
N ASN A 64 5.09 -14.53 4.80
CA ASN A 64 4.44 -14.80 6.08
C ASN A 64 5.04 -13.94 7.20
N PHE A 65 6.37 -13.83 7.26
CA PHE A 65 7.04 -12.96 8.21
C PHE A 65 6.61 -11.49 8.08
N VAL A 66 6.61 -10.93 6.86
CA VAL A 66 6.18 -9.54 6.61
C VAL A 66 4.73 -9.37 7.03
N LYS A 67 3.83 -10.29 6.65
CA LYS A 67 2.40 -10.24 6.99
C LYS A 67 2.15 -10.14 8.51
N GLU A 68 2.96 -10.83 9.31
CA GLU A 68 2.79 -10.93 10.75
C GLU A 68 3.53 -9.85 11.55
N ASN A 69 4.67 -9.38 11.05
CA ASN A 69 5.61 -8.53 11.80
C ASN A 69 5.84 -7.14 11.19
N ILE A 70 5.38 -6.91 9.95
CA ILE A 70 5.47 -5.62 9.26
C ILE A 70 4.10 -5.27 8.67
N LYS A 71 3.34 -4.48 9.42
CA LYS A 71 2.02 -4.02 8.98
C LYS A 71 2.12 -2.62 8.43
N THR A 72 1.29 -2.29 7.46
CA THR A 72 1.23 -0.93 6.92
C THR A 72 -0.17 -0.36 7.06
N THR A 73 -0.29 0.96 7.12
CA THR A 73 -1.53 1.62 6.69
C THR A 73 -1.68 1.46 5.17
N TYR A 74 -2.75 2.05 4.62
CA TYR A 74 -2.77 2.34 3.19
C TYR A 74 -1.93 3.58 2.93
N PHE A 75 -1.54 3.77 1.68
CA PHE A 75 -0.78 4.95 1.25
C PHE A 75 -1.64 5.79 0.34
N TYR A 76 -1.60 7.09 0.59
CA TYR A 76 -2.46 8.07 -0.06
C TYR A 76 -1.61 9.06 -0.85
N PRO A 77 -2.11 9.52 -2.02
CA PRO A 77 -1.47 10.58 -2.76
C PRO A 77 -1.27 11.81 -1.90
N ALA A 78 -0.18 12.52 -2.14
CA ALA A 78 0.13 13.78 -1.50
C ALA A 78 0.92 14.69 -2.42
N ILE A 79 0.92 15.99 -2.13
CA ILE A 79 1.75 16.98 -2.82
C ILE A 79 2.44 17.89 -1.82
N GLU A 80 3.59 18.44 -2.17
CA GLU A 80 4.26 19.42 -1.32
C GLU A 80 3.42 20.68 -1.15
N LYS A 81 3.15 21.07 0.10
CA LYS A 81 2.40 22.27 0.46
C LYS A 81 2.98 23.54 -0.16
N GLY A 82 4.31 23.64 -0.23
CA GLY A 82 5.02 24.79 -0.79
C GLY A 82 4.85 24.98 -2.30
N LYS A 83 4.25 24.01 -3.00
CA LYS A 83 4.03 24.06 -4.45
C LYS A 83 2.65 24.58 -4.85
N VAL A 84 1.78 24.87 -3.88
CA VAL A 84 0.42 25.38 -4.11
C VAL A 84 0.18 26.71 -3.39
N LYS A 85 -0.61 27.61 -3.99
CA LYS A 85 -0.87 28.96 -3.43
C LYS A 85 -1.81 28.94 -2.23
N ASN A 86 -2.86 28.11 -2.29
CA ASN A 86 -3.90 28.01 -1.25
C ASN A 86 -3.99 26.57 -0.69
N PRO A 87 -3.03 26.13 0.15
CA PRO A 87 -3.00 24.76 0.68
C PRO A 87 -4.32 24.24 1.26
N ASN A 88 -5.06 25.11 1.95
CA ASN A 88 -6.33 24.76 2.62
C ASN A 88 -7.46 24.43 1.64
N GLU A 89 -7.33 24.80 0.36
CA GLU A 89 -8.29 24.43 -0.69
C GLU A 89 -8.02 23.00 -1.23
N TRP A 90 -6.88 22.39 -0.87
CA TRP A 90 -6.47 21.07 -1.35
C TRP A 90 -6.69 20.00 -0.29
N SER A 91 -6.18 20.20 0.93
CA SER A 91 -6.36 19.28 2.06
C SER A 91 -6.14 19.99 3.39
N GLU A 92 -6.86 19.55 4.41
CA GLU A 92 -6.60 19.93 5.81
C GLU A 92 -5.52 19.05 6.47
N ILE A 93 -5.21 17.91 5.85
CA ILE A 93 -4.28 16.93 6.39
C ILE A 93 -2.88 17.20 5.85
N GLU A 94 -2.01 17.67 6.73
CA GLU A 94 -0.62 17.98 6.44
C GLU A 94 0.33 17.06 7.23
N VAL A 95 1.23 16.37 6.53
CA VAL A 95 2.24 15.49 7.12
C VAL A 95 3.61 15.85 6.56
N GLU A 96 4.53 16.33 7.41
CA GLU A 96 5.90 16.74 7.03
C GLU A 96 5.93 17.59 5.74
N ASN A 97 5.17 18.69 5.72
CA ASN A 97 4.99 19.61 4.57
C ASN A 97 4.28 19.01 3.33
N HIS A 98 3.65 17.84 3.43
CA HIS A 98 2.87 17.25 2.36
C HIS A 98 1.37 17.31 2.68
N LEU A 99 0.58 17.82 1.74
CA LEU A 99 -0.88 17.80 1.78
C LEU A 99 -1.35 16.42 1.34
N VAL A 100 -1.98 15.65 2.22
CA VAL A 100 -2.39 14.26 1.99
C VAL A 100 -3.86 14.21 1.56
N PHE A 101 -4.15 13.49 0.49
CA PHE A 101 -5.48 13.34 -0.08
C PHE A 101 -6.17 12.09 0.45
N LEU A 102 -6.50 12.09 1.75
CA LEU A 102 -7.31 11.04 2.36
C LEU A 102 -8.74 11.09 1.81
N PRO A 103 -9.36 9.93 1.50
CA PRO A 103 -10.76 9.87 1.12
C PRO A 103 -11.67 10.15 2.32
N GLU A 104 -12.79 10.82 2.09
CA GLU A 104 -13.86 11.00 3.06
C GLU A 104 -15.22 11.07 2.35
N TYR A 105 -16.18 10.25 2.78
CA TYR A 105 -17.57 10.37 2.35
C TYR A 105 -18.25 11.50 3.10
N THR A 106 -18.83 12.43 2.34
CA THR A 106 -19.63 13.56 2.83
C THR A 106 -21.04 13.48 2.25
N GLU A 107 -21.95 14.35 2.70
CA GLU A 107 -23.29 14.47 2.12
C GLU A 107 -23.25 14.84 0.62
N GLU A 108 -22.17 15.50 0.18
CA GLU A 108 -21.92 15.88 -1.22
C GLU A 108 -21.25 14.75 -2.04
N GLY A 109 -20.98 13.60 -1.42
CA GLY A 109 -20.27 12.47 -2.03
C GLY A 109 -18.84 12.30 -1.51
N LEU A 110 -18.07 11.46 -2.21
CA LEU A 110 -16.69 11.15 -1.88
C LEU A 110 -15.77 12.33 -2.22
N LYS A 111 -14.98 12.76 -1.25
CA LYS A 111 -13.93 13.78 -1.40
C LYS A 111 -12.56 13.19 -1.11
N PHE A 112 -11.53 13.85 -1.62
CA PHE A 112 -10.12 13.56 -1.36
C PHE A 112 -9.45 14.83 -0.85
N GLY A 113 -9.18 14.90 0.45
CA GLY A 113 -8.93 16.18 1.11
C GLY A 113 -10.16 17.10 0.92
N LYS A 114 -9.96 18.27 0.31
CA LYS A 114 -11.06 19.20 -0.05
C LYS A 114 -11.58 19.07 -1.48
N LEU A 115 -10.94 18.23 -2.29
CA LEU A 115 -11.33 18.05 -3.69
C LEU A 115 -12.53 17.11 -3.79
N SER A 116 -13.51 17.45 -4.65
CA SER A 116 -14.51 16.47 -5.06
C SER A 116 -13.83 15.32 -5.82
N LYS A 117 -14.49 14.16 -5.88
CA LYS A 117 -14.01 13.02 -6.66
C LYS A 117 -13.65 13.41 -8.10
N GLU A 118 -14.49 14.20 -8.77
CA GLU A 118 -14.31 14.58 -10.17
C GLU A 118 -13.08 15.49 -10.34
N VAL A 119 -12.89 16.45 -9.43
CA VAL A 119 -11.72 17.33 -9.44
C VAL A 119 -10.44 16.53 -9.17
N PHE A 120 -10.51 15.60 -8.21
CA PHE A 120 -9.40 14.69 -7.92
C PHE A 120 -9.05 13.83 -9.14
N GLU A 121 -10.04 13.23 -9.82
CA GLU A 121 -9.83 12.42 -11.02
C GLU A 121 -9.21 13.21 -12.16
N GLN A 122 -9.73 14.41 -12.47
CA GLN A 122 -9.14 15.30 -13.47
C GLN A 122 -7.68 15.64 -13.16
N THR A 123 -7.37 15.86 -11.89
CA THR A 123 -6.04 16.24 -11.44
C THR A 123 -5.07 15.06 -11.46
N PHE A 124 -5.39 13.97 -10.76
CA PHE A 124 -4.47 12.89 -10.43
C PHE A 124 -4.57 11.67 -11.35
N ILE A 125 -5.69 11.46 -12.04
CA ILE A 125 -5.92 10.24 -12.83
C ILE A 125 -5.67 10.50 -14.31
N GLY A 126 -5.01 9.55 -14.96
CA GLY A 126 -4.82 9.49 -16.40
C GLY A 126 -5.17 8.11 -16.93
N SER A 127 -5.33 7.99 -18.25
CA SER A 127 -5.54 6.71 -18.92
C SER A 127 -4.46 6.47 -19.98
N PHE A 128 -4.16 5.19 -20.20
CA PHE A 128 -3.26 4.72 -21.24
C PHE A 128 -4.00 3.75 -22.15
N VAL A 129 -3.84 3.91 -23.46
CA VAL A 129 -4.41 3.03 -24.50
C VAL A 129 -3.25 2.50 -25.34
N SER A 130 -3.17 1.19 -25.51
CA SER A 130 -2.22 0.54 -26.40
C SER A 130 -2.87 -0.63 -27.14
N THR A 131 -2.35 -0.97 -28.32
CA THR A 131 -2.76 -2.14 -29.08
C THR A 131 -1.51 -2.84 -29.61
N ALA A 132 -1.51 -4.17 -29.61
CA ALA A 132 -0.46 -4.91 -30.29
C ALA A 132 -0.61 -4.75 -31.82
N LEU A 133 0.51 -4.82 -32.54
CA LEU A 133 0.51 -4.82 -34.00
C LEU A 133 0.68 -6.24 -34.50
N ASP A 134 -0.19 -6.66 -35.43
CA ASP A 134 -0.02 -7.89 -36.18
C ASP A 134 1.25 -7.78 -37.03
N SER A 135 2.16 -8.74 -36.84
CA SER A 135 3.49 -8.72 -37.47
C SER A 135 3.44 -8.88 -39.00
N THR A 136 2.34 -9.41 -39.55
CA THR A 136 2.17 -9.71 -40.97
C THR A 136 1.48 -8.56 -41.70
N SER A 137 0.38 -8.04 -41.16
CA SER A 137 -0.42 -6.97 -41.76
C SER A 137 0.02 -5.57 -41.31
N LYS A 138 0.81 -5.46 -40.23
CA LYS A 138 1.14 -4.21 -39.52
C LYS A 138 -0.10 -3.42 -39.08
N THR A 139 -1.24 -4.09 -38.94
CA THR A 139 -2.48 -3.51 -38.40
C THR A 139 -2.58 -3.81 -36.91
N ALA A 140 -3.53 -3.19 -36.20
CA ALA A 140 -3.84 -3.59 -34.83
C ALA A 140 -4.24 -5.09 -34.82
N GLU A 141 -3.66 -5.86 -33.89
CA GLU A 141 -4.04 -7.24 -33.65
C GLU A 141 -5.42 -7.26 -32.97
N GLU A 142 -6.33 -8.08 -33.48
CA GLU A 142 -7.70 -8.16 -32.97
C GLU A 142 -7.71 -8.60 -31.50
N GLY A 143 -8.46 -7.88 -30.65
CA GLY A 143 -8.55 -8.17 -29.21
C GLY A 143 -7.33 -7.74 -28.38
N SER A 144 -6.31 -7.11 -28.98
CA SER A 144 -5.10 -6.67 -28.28
C SER A 144 -5.19 -5.28 -27.63
N LEU A 145 -6.36 -4.62 -27.76
CA LEU A 145 -6.58 -3.30 -27.17
C LEU A 145 -6.53 -3.40 -25.64
N HIS A 146 -5.50 -2.79 -25.08
CA HIS A 146 -5.20 -2.78 -23.66
C HIS A 146 -5.31 -1.34 -23.15
N GLU A 147 -6.32 -1.09 -22.33
CA GLU A 147 -6.61 0.21 -21.77
C GLU A 147 -6.65 0.15 -20.24
N PHE A 148 -5.94 1.07 -19.58
CA PHE A 148 -5.93 1.14 -18.12
C PHE A 148 -5.76 2.56 -17.59
N GLU A 149 -6.33 2.82 -16.41
CA GLU A 149 -6.14 4.05 -15.66
C GLU A 149 -4.90 3.96 -14.76
N PHE A 150 -4.31 5.10 -14.45
CA PHE A 150 -3.21 5.20 -13.51
C PHE A 150 -3.27 6.51 -12.72
N ILE A 151 -2.69 6.51 -11.53
CA ILE A 151 -2.38 7.73 -10.79
C ILE A 151 -1.10 8.32 -11.38
N LYS A 152 -1.14 9.58 -11.77
CA LYS A 152 0.02 10.31 -12.30
C LYS A 152 1.11 10.44 -11.23
N ASN A 153 2.37 10.44 -11.67
CA ASN A 153 3.52 10.73 -10.80
C ASN A 153 3.83 12.23 -10.71
N GLU A 154 3.25 13.04 -11.60
CA GLU A 154 3.30 14.50 -11.55
C GLU A 154 1.95 15.07 -12.01
N ILE A 155 1.53 16.19 -11.41
CA ILE A 155 0.32 16.93 -11.79
C ILE A 155 0.70 18.32 -12.30
N ARG A 156 -0.18 18.90 -13.12
CA ARG A 156 -0.04 20.30 -13.57
C ARG A 156 -1.25 21.08 -13.08
N ILE A 157 -1.00 22.18 -12.37
CA ILE A 157 -2.03 23.14 -11.99
C ILE A 157 -2.06 24.22 -13.07
N ALA A 158 -3.24 24.57 -13.59
CA ALA A 158 -3.39 25.53 -14.68
C ALA A 158 -2.68 26.88 -14.45
N GLU A 159 -2.53 27.28 -13.19
CA GLU A 159 -1.86 28.53 -12.78
C GLU A 159 -0.34 28.42 -12.58
N SER A 160 0.23 27.22 -12.65
CA SER A 160 1.67 26.96 -12.48
C SER A 160 2.25 26.45 -13.80
N ARG A 161 3.40 27.00 -14.20
CA ARG A 161 4.17 26.44 -15.34
C ARG A 161 4.89 25.15 -14.96
N ASP A 162 5.16 24.95 -13.68
CA ASP A 162 5.91 23.82 -13.18
C ASP A 162 4.96 22.65 -12.84
N SER A 163 5.39 21.44 -13.15
CA SER A 163 4.75 20.24 -12.65
C SER A 163 5.03 20.06 -11.16
N ILE A 164 4.09 19.44 -10.47
CA ILE A 164 4.17 19.12 -9.05
C ILE A 164 4.28 17.62 -8.93
N ASP A 165 5.33 17.14 -8.29
CA ASP A 165 5.53 15.73 -8.01
C ASP A 165 4.41 15.19 -7.10
N VAL A 166 4.00 13.95 -7.37
CA VAL A 166 3.06 13.22 -6.53
C VAL A 166 3.83 12.31 -5.58
N TYR A 167 3.48 12.41 -4.31
CA TYR A 167 4.02 11.64 -3.21
C TYR A 167 2.99 10.65 -2.68
N TRP A 168 3.45 9.68 -1.90
CA TRP A 168 2.62 8.66 -1.26
C TRP A 168 2.98 8.58 0.22
N VAL A 169 2.03 8.98 1.05
CA VAL A 169 2.19 9.05 2.51
C VAL A 169 1.48 7.86 3.15
N GLY A 170 2.20 7.15 4.01
CA GLY A 170 1.66 6.06 4.81
C GLY A 170 2.62 5.65 5.91
N TYR A 171 2.20 4.69 6.74
CA TYR A 171 2.90 4.31 7.95
C TYR A 171 3.20 2.83 7.96
N ILE A 172 4.37 2.47 8.47
CA ILE A 172 4.83 1.10 8.64
C ILE A 172 5.00 0.84 10.12
N PHE A 173 4.37 -0.22 10.60
CA PHE A 173 4.48 -0.74 11.94
C PHE A 173 5.36 -1.99 11.93
N VAL A 174 6.43 -1.98 12.71
CA VAL A 174 7.36 -3.11 12.82
C VAL A 174 7.31 -3.67 14.24
N ASN A 175 7.04 -4.97 14.34
CA ASN A 175 7.16 -5.72 15.58
C ASN A 175 8.62 -6.16 15.73
N CYS A 176 9.33 -5.66 16.74
CA CYS A 176 10.77 -5.95 16.92
C CYS A 176 11.06 -7.19 17.80
N ASN A 177 10.04 -7.97 18.14
CA ASN A 177 10.23 -9.20 18.91
C ASN A 177 10.89 -10.29 18.05
N GLU A 178 11.66 -11.17 18.70
CA GLU A 178 12.14 -12.39 18.05
C GLU A 178 10.97 -13.25 17.58
N THR A 179 11.10 -13.79 16.37
CA THR A 179 10.02 -14.51 15.71
C THR A 179 10.59 -15.56 14.75
N LYS A 180 9.72 -16.29 14.08
CA LYS A 180 10.08 -17.31 13.10
C LYS A 180 9.42 -17.02 11.76
N ALA A 181 10.15 -17.25 10.67
CA ALA A 181 9.60 -17.22 9.32
C ALA A 181 9.48 -18.64 8.79
N LYS A 182 8.29 -19.02 8.30
CA LYS A 182 7.97 -20.40 7.90
C LYS A 182 7.34 -20.46 6.52
N SER A 183 7.76 -21.45 5.74
CA SER A 183 7.10 -21.88 4.50
C SER A 183 6.31 -23.17 4.72
N CYS A 184 5.10 -23.23 4.14
CA CYS A 184 4.17 -24.33 4.32
C CYS A 184 3.63 -24.80 2.97
N GLU A 185 3.62 -26.10 2.72
CA GLU A 185 2.88 -26.73 1.62
C GLU A 185 1.88 -27.72 2.25
N GLY A 186 0.60 -27.35 2.26
CA GLY A 186 -0.41 -28.06 3.06
C GLY A 186 -0.09 -28.05 4.56
N LYS A 187 0.13 -29.24 5.14
CA LYS A 187 0.46 -29.42 6.58
C LYS A 187 1.95 -29.66 6.87
N LYS A 188 2.84 -29.60 5.87
CA LYS A 188 4.28 -29.88 6.07
C LYS A 188 5.10 -28.58 5.98
N GLU A 189 5.91 -28.35 7.01
CA GLU A 189 6.90 -27.27 7.05
C GLU A 189 8.10 -27.65 6.16
N LYS A 190 8.48 -26.76 5.22
CA LYS A 190 9.58 -27.01 4.26
C LYS A 190 10.87 -26.27 4.63
N LYS A 191 10.74 -25.00 5.04
CA LYS A 191 11.83 -24.16 5.54
C LYS A 191 11.35 -23.30 6.70
N GLU A 192 12.21 -23.21 7.72
CA GLU A 192 12.04 -22.37 8.90
C GLU A 192 13.31 -21.53 9.12
N TYR A 193 13.12 -20.27 9.50
CA TYR A 193 14.18 -19.34 9.87
C TYR A 193 13.87 -18.75 11.24
N ASP A 194 14.87 -18.66 12.10
CA ASP A 194 14.81 -17.77 13.25
C ASP A 194 15.05 -16.34 12.77
N VAL A 195 14.20 -15.41 13.18
CA VAL A 195 14.26 -14.02 12.73
C VAL A 195 14.48 -13.09 13.91
N LYS A 196 15.53 -12.29 13.80
CA LYS A 196 15.85 -11.21 14.74
C LYS A 196 15.71 -9.87 14.05
N ILE A 197 15.07 -8.93 14.73
CA ILE A 197 14.91 -7.55 14.28
C ILE A 197 15.60 -6.65 15.28
N SER A 198 16.46 -5.76 14.80
CA SER A 198 17.17 -4.78 15.64
C SER A 198 17.16 -3.40 15.00
N GLU A 199 17.01 -2.38 15.83
CA GLU A 199 17.07 -0.98 15.40
C GLU A 199 18.37 -0.35 15.91
N GLU A 200 19.21 0.13 14.99
CA GLU A 200 20.49 0.80 15.29
C GLU A 200 20.58 2.08 14.44
N ASN A 201 20.78 3.24 15.06
CA ASN A 201 20.93 4.53 14.36
C ASN A 201 19.78 4.87 13.38
N GLY A 202 18.55 4.46 13.68
CA GLY A 202 17.38 4.67 12.82
C GLY A 202 17.30 3.71 11.63
N GLU A 203 18.18 2.71 11.56
CA GLU A 203 18.13 1.62 10.60
C GLU A 203 17.55 0.36 11.25
N ILE A 204 16.62 -0.30 10.57
CA ILE A 204 16.01 -1.54 11.06
C ILE A 204 16.62 -2.70 10.28
N LYS A 205 17.44 -3.50 10.96
CA LYS A 205 18.05 -4.70 10.41
C LYS A 205 17.14 -5.90 10.68
N ILE A 206 16.93 -6.69 9.65
CA ILE A 206 16.15 -7.93 9.70
C ILE A 206 17.11 -9.07 9.35
N THR A 207 17.36 -9.95 10.31
CA THR A 207 18.30 -11.07 10.17
C THR A 207 17.56 -12.40 10.21
N PHE A 208 17.65 -13.16 9.13
CA PHE A 208 17.14 -14.53 9.02
C PHE A 208 18.28 -15.51 9.27
N LYS A 209 18.07 -16.48 10.16
CA LYS A 209 19.06 -17.50 10.50
C LYS A 209 18.53 -18.89 10.21
N ASN A 210 19.33 -19.71 9.52
CA ASN A 210 19.01 -21.11 9.26
C ASN A 210 20.31 -21.94 9.23
N ARG A 211 20.38 -22.99 10.06
CA ARG A 211 21.51 -23.94 10.15
C ARG A 211 22.89 -23.26 10.25
N GLY A 212 22.97 -22.17 11.00
CA GLY A 212 24.22 -21.43 11.25
C GLY A 212 24.57 -20.38 10.19
N ILE A 213 23.81 -20.26 9.10
CA ILE A 213 23.95 -19.19 8.11
C ILE A 213 23.00 -18.05 8.47
N GLU A 214 23.50 -16.82 8.39
CA GLU A 214 22.75 -15.59 8.69
C GLU A 214 22.66 -14.72 7.44
N TYR A 215 21.44 -14.29 7.13
CA TYR A 215 21.10 -13.40 6.03
C TYR A 215 20.55 -12.12 6.64
N THR A 216 21.12 -10.97 6.31
CA THR A 216 20.71 -9.69 6.92
C THR A 216 20.42 -8.66 5.85
N ALA A 217 19.28 -7.99 5.98
CA ALA A 217 18.88 -6.87 5.14
C ALA A 217 18.44 -5.68 5.98
N SER A 218 18.67 -4.47 5.45
CA SER A 218 18.22 -3.20 5.99
C SER A 218 16.83 -2.87 5.42
N LEU A 219 15.85 -2.67 6.30
CA LEU A 219 14.48 -2.33 5.88
C LEU A 219 14.49 -1.00 5.11
N LYS A 220 15.23 0.01 5.55
CA LYS A 220 15.22 1.31 4.88
C LYS A 220 15.99 1.28 3.55
N ARG A 221 17.24 0.80 3.55
CA ARG A 221 18.15 0.91 2.40
C ARG A 221 17.95 -0.17 1.35
N ASP A 222 17.69 -1.40 1.78
CA ASP A 222 17.63 -2.54 0.86
C ASP A 222 16.18 -2.83 0.43
N VAL A 223 15.22 -2.59 1.33
CA VAL A 223 13.81 -2.94 1.08
C VAL A 223 12.98 -1.76 0.60
N LEU A 224 12.96 -0.66 1.36
CA LEU A 224 12.05 0.47 1.10
C LEU A 224 12.64 1.52 0.15
N ASN A 225 13.96 1.60 -0.01
CA ASN A 225 14.63 2.64 -0.82
C ASN A 225 14.05 2.82 -2.23
N MET A 226 13.63 1.73 -2.88
CA MET A 226 12.94 1.73 -4.17
C MET A 226 11.93 0.58 -4.23
N LEU A 227 10.62 0.90 -4.21
CA LEU A 227 9.56 -0.09 -4.32
C LEU A 227 8.99 -0.10 -5.74
N LEU A 228 8.59 -1.29 -6.21
CA LEU A 228 7.73 -1.45 -7.37
C LEU A 228 6.37 -1.98 -6.90
N VAL A 229 5.35 -1.12 -6.94
CA VAL A 229 4.02 -1.38 -6.39
C VAL A 229 2.97 -1.35 -7.49
N GLY A 230 2.00 -2.26 -7.42
CA GLY A 230 0.88 -2.31 -8.35
C GLY A 230 1.12 -3.16 -9.60
N GLY A 231 0.25 -2.96 -10.59
CA GLY A 231 0.23 -3.68 -11.86
C GLY A 231 0.94 -2.92 -13.00
N GLU A 232 0.82 -3.45 -14.22
CA GLU A 232 1.32 -2.80 -15.46
C GLU A 232 2.83 -2.48 -15.44
N ARG A 233 3.61 -3.30 -14.72
CA ARG A 233 5.08 -3.17 -14.58
C ARG A 233 5.81 -3.27 -15.93
N ASN A 234 5.25 -4.00 -16.90
CA ASN A 234 5.78 -4.10 -18.26
C ASN A 234 5.75 -2.76 -19.01
N TYR A 235 4.86 -1.85 -18.61
CA TYR A 235 4.77 -0.48 -19.12
C TYR A 235 5.57 0.51 -18.26
N GLY A 236 6.36 0.02 -17.29
CA GLY A 236 7.24 0.85 -16.45
C GLY A 236 6.54 1.55 -15.27
N LEU A 237 5.32 1.15 -14.93
CA LEU A 237 4.57 1.73 -13.80
C LEU A 237 5.03 1.21 -12.43
N GLY A 238 4.70 1.98 -11.39
CA GLY A 238 4.75 1.55 -10.00
C GLY A 238 6.03 1.89 -9.22
N ARG A 239 6.94 2.72 -9.75
CA ARG A 239 8.21 3.05 -9.07
C ARG A 239 7.99 4.10 -7.99
N LEU A 240 8.36 3.75 -6.76
CA LEU A 240 8.29 4.60 -5.57
C LEU A 240 9.66 4.73 -4.92
N LYS A 241 10.18 5.96 -4.86
CA LYS A 241 11.43 6.30 -4.18
C LYS A 241 11.15 6.72 -2.75
N LEU A 242 11.78 6.06 -1.77
CA LEU A 242 11.68 6.52 -0.39
C LEU A 242 12.42 7.86 -0.24
N GLU A 243 11.72 8.89 0.24
CA GLU A 243 12.32 10.18 0.59
C GLU A 243 12.48 10.31 2.09
N GLU A 244 11.45 9.97 2.85
CA GLU A 244 11.47 10.08 4.30
C GLU A 244 11.04 8.79 4.98
N MET A 245 11.77 8.42 6.03
CA MET A 245 11.33 7.43 7.01
C MET A 245 11.65 7.96 8.40
N LYS A 246 10.62 8.17 9.22
CA LYS A 246 10.73 8.83 10.52
C LYS A 246 9.89 8.12 11.56
N LYS A 247 10.48 7.82 12.72
CA LYS A 247 9.77 7.18 13.82
C LYS A 247 8.69 8.12 14.37
N LYS A 248 7.47 7.61 14.52
CA LYS A 248 6.30 8.34 15.03
C LYS A 248 5.74 7.65 16.27
N LYS A 249 5.00 8.41 17.08
CA LYS A 249 4.33 7.92 18.28
C LYS A 249 2.89 8.41 18.25
N ASN A 250 1.99 7.57 18.74
CA ASN A 250 0.61 7.90 19.12
C ASN A 250 -0.36 8.27 18.00
N GLU A 251 0.08 8.75 16.83
CA GLU A 251 -0.83 9.16 15.75
C GLU A 251 -0.30 8.85 14.34
N VAL A 252 -1.23 8.64 13.41
CA VAL A 252 -0.97 8.60 11.97
C VAL A 252 -1.76 9.71 11.28
N PHE A 253 -1.22 10.20 10.17
CA PHE A 253 -1.72 11.34 9.41
C PHE A 253 -1.94 12.61 10.24
N ASN A 254 -1.27 12.71 11.42
CA ASN A 254 -1.43 13.79 12.40
C ASN A 254 -2.90 14.00 12.87
N GLU A 255 -3.72 12.95 12.80
CA GLU A 255 -5.15 13.02 13.10
C GLU A 255 -5.64 11.76 13.83
N PHE A 256 -5.22 10.58 13.40
CA PHE A 256 -5.77 9.32 13.90
C PHE A 256 -4.89 8.70 14.97
N GLU A 257 -5.38 8.69 16.20
CA GLU A 257 -4.66 8.12 17.34
C GLU A 257 -4.57 6.59 17.28
N PHE A 258 -3.41 6.05 17.67
CA PHE A 258 -3.19 4.62 17.79
C PHE A 258 -2.42 4.24 19.07
N GLU A 259 -2.64 3.02 19.53
CA GLU A 259 -1.88 2.39 20.60
C GLU A 259 -1.21 1.10 20.15
N THR A 260 -0.05 0.81 20.74
CA THR A 260 0.79 -0.34 20.42
C THR A 260 1.10 -1.15 21.68
N SER A 261 0.09 -1.85 22.19
CA SER A 261 0.27 -2.84 23.26
C SER A 261 0.56 -4.22 22.62
N ASP A 262 -0.38 -5.15 22.64
CA ASP A 262 -0.22 -6.45 21.96
C ASP A 262 -0.62 -6.39 20.48
N LYS A 263 -1.48 -5.44 20.15
CA LYS A 263 -1.96 -5.15 18.81
C LYS A 263 -1.81 -3.66 18.54
N ILE A 264 -1.94 -3.28 17.28
CA ILE A 264 -2.04 -1.88 16.87
C ILE A 264 -3.54 -1.57 16.83
N THR A 265 -3.99 -0.66 17.68
CA THR A 265 -5.40 -0.30 17.79
C THR A 265 -5.56 1.19 17.53
N PHE A 266 -6.39 1.54 16.55
CA PHE A 266 -6.84 2.91 16.32
C PHE A 266 -8.02 3.21 17.23
N LYS A 267 -7.98 4.34 17.92
CA LYS A 267 -9.03 4.76 18.86
C LYS A 267 -9.91 5.82 18.25
N ASN A 268 -11.19 5.81 18.65
CA ASN A 268 -12.18 6.82 18.28
C ASN A 268 -12.23 7.10 16.77
N LEU A 269 -12.08 6.06 15.96
CA LEU A 269 -12.07 6.20 14.51
C LEU A 269 -13.50 6.26 14.00
N ASP A 270 -13.84 7.35 13.33
CA ASP A 270 -15.14 7.62 12.71
C ASP A 270 -15.05 7.71 11.17
N VAL A 271 -13.83 7.71 10.61
CA VAL A 271 -13.58 7.65 9.16
C VAL A 271 -12.63 6.49 8.85
N ALA A 272 -13.00 5.67 7.87
CA ALA A 272 -12.21 4.52 7.45
C ALA A 272 -10.91 4.95 6.74
N ILE A 273 -9.76 4.88 7.41
CA ILE A 273 -8.44 5.15 6.78
C ILE A 273 -7.87 3.97 5.98
N SER A 274 -8.62 2.87 5.87
CA SER A 274 -8.33 1.67 5.08
C SER A 274 -9.62 0.85 4.98
N HIS A 275 -9.60 -0.32 4.35
CA HIS A 275 -10.76 -1.21 4.41
C HIS A 275 -11.06 -1.63 5.85
N VAL A 276 -12.33 -1.53 6.26
CA VAL A 276 -12.79 -1.91 7.60
C VAL A 276 -13.78 -3.06 7.48
N LYS A 277 -13.50 -4.18 8.14
CA LYS A 277 -14.43 -5.33 8.14
C LYS A 277 -15.75 -4.94 8.78
N LEU A 278 -16.86 -5.26 8.11
CA LEU A 278 -18.20 -4.94 8.60
C LEU A 278 -18.73 -5.91 9.66
N SER A 279 -18.06 -7.04 9.91
CA SER A 279 -18.47 -7.98 10.96
C SER A 279 -18.39 -7.32 12.35
N GLY A 280 -19.53 -6.82 12.83
CA GLY A 280 -19.66 -6.09 14.10
C GLY A 280 -19.42 -4.58 14.00
N THR A 281 -19.21 -4.02 12.81
CA THR A 281 -19.00 -2.59 12.57
C THR A 281 -20.24 -1.96 11.94
N GLU A 282 -20.68 -0.83 12.48
CA GLU A 282 -21.81 -0.08 11.96
C GLU A 282 -21.30 1.01 10.99
N LEU A 283 -21.82 0.99 9.76
CA LEU A 283 -21.48 1.93 8.69
C LEU A 283 -22.57 3.01 8.63
N GLU A 284 -22.19 4.28 8.80
CA GLU A 284 -23.11 5.41 8.75
C GLU A 284 -23.28 5.94 7.32
N LEU A 285 -22.17 6.08 6.59
CA LEU A 285 -22.16 6.55 5.20
C LEU A 285 -20.94 5.99 4.46
N GLY A 286 -21.12 5.55 3.23
CA GLY A 286 -20.03 5.11 2.37
C GLY A 286 -20.39 3.88 1.56
N GLU A 287 -19.40 3.35 0.85
CA GLU A 287 -19.54 2.16 0.02
C GLU A 287 -18.98 0.92 0.71
N ILE A 288 -19.53 -0.22 0.31
CA ILE A 288 -19.09 -1.54 0.74
C ILE A 288 -18.58 -2.32 -0.45
N GLU A 289 -17.56 -3.16 -0.25
CA GLU A 289 -17.12 -4.08 -1.28
C GLU A 289 -16.64 -5.42 -0.69
N PRO A 290 -16.75 -6.51 -1.46
CA PRO A 290 -16.02 -7.72 -1.17
C PRO A 290 -14.53 -7.50 -1.47
N LEU A 291 -13.71 -7.50 -0.42
CA LEU A 291 -12.26 -7.47 -0.55
C LEU A 291 -11.75 -8.90 -0.76
N VAL A 292 -11.21 -9.14 -1.94
CA VAL A 292 -10.57 -10.41 -2.33
C VAL A 292 -9.12 -10.16 -2.73
N GLY A 293 -8.27 -11.15 -2.50
CA GLY A 293 -6.88 -11.14 -2.93
C GLY A 293 -6.52 -12.42 -3.67
N LEU A 294 -5.50 -12.33 -4.51
CA LEU A 294 -4.86 -13.50 -5.09
C LEU A 294 -3.79 -14.02 -4.11
N GLU A 295 -3.89 -15.30 -3.78
CA GLU A 295 -3.03 -16.00 -2.82
C GLU A 295 -2.13 -17.02 -3.55
N TRP A 296 -1.13 -17.50 -2.82
CA TRP A 296 -0.30 -18.62 -3.26
C TRP A 296 -1.06 -19.94 -3.13
N SER A 297 -0.95 -20.78 -4.14
CA SER A 297 -1.39 -22.18 -4.09
C SER A 297 -0.26 -23.11 -4.53
N GLU A 298 -0.51 -24.43 -4.53
CA GLU A 298 0.40 -25.43 -5.10
C GLU A 298 0.72 -25.18 -6.59
N LYS A 299 -0.14 -24.46 -7.32
CA LYS A 299 0.07 -24.08 -8.73
C LYS A 299 0.92 -22.81 -8.90
N GLY A 300 1.32 -22.18 -7.80
CA GLY A 300 2.14 -20.97 -7.77
C GLY A 300 1.40 -19.72 -7.30
N ALA A 301 2.08 -18.58 -7.46
CA ALA A 301 1.60 -17.27 -7.02
C ALA A 301 0.33 -16.84 -7.76
N GLY A 302 -0.65 -16.37 -6.99
CA GLY A 302 -1.87 -15.72 -7.50
C GLY A 302 -2.85 -16.67 -8.19
N GLN A 303 -2.77 -17.95 -7.87
CA GLN A 303 -3.59 -19.02 -8.47
C GLN A 303 -4.82 -19.38 -7.61
N GLU A 304 -4.87 -18.92 -6.37
CA GLU A 304 -6.01 -19.10 -5.48
C GLU A 304 -6.62 -17.73 -5.13
N VAL A 305 -7.94 -17.69 -5.02
CA VAL A 305 -8.67 -16.49 -4.60
C VAL A 305 -8.98 -16.62 -3.12
N SER A 306 -8.62 -15.60 -2.33
CA SER A 306 -8.93 -15.57 -0.90
C SER A 306 -10.45 -15.59 -0.68
N SER A 307 -10.87 -16.02 0.50
CA SER A 307 -12.25 -15.78 0.94
C SER A 307 -12.56 -14.28 0.89
N ALA A 308 -13.76 -13.93 0.44
CA ALA A 308 -14.21 -12.55 0.37
C ALA A 308 -14.50 -12.01 1.77
N GLU A 309 -13.90 -10.87 2.10
CA GLU A 309 -14.22 -10.13 3.31
C GLU A 309 -15.06 -8.92 2.95
N ILE A 310 -16.27 -8.80 3.52
CA ILE A 310 -17.12 -7.63 3.26
C ILE A 310 -16.62 -6.46 4.10
N CYS A 311 -16.15 -5.42 3.42
CA CYS A 311 -15.50 -4.27 4.03
C CYS A 311 -16.19 -2.97 3.62
N ALA A 312 -16.27 -2.01 4.54
CA ALA A 312 -16.38 -0.60 4.18
C ALA A 312 -15.09 -0.16 3.50
N ILE A 313 -15.19 0.67 2.47
CA ILE A 313 -14.02 1.18 1.74
C ILE A 313 -13.41 2.40 2.44
N PRO A 314 -12.15 2.76 2.15
CA PRO A 314 -11.54 3.98 2.65
C PRO A 314 -12.41 5.23 2.41
N GLY A 315 -12.47 6.09 3.42
CA GLY A 315 -13.29 7.30 3.51
C GLY A 315 -14.69 7.11 4.04
N SER A 316 -15.15 5.86 4.20
CA SER A 316 -16.48 5.60 4.76
C SER A 316 -16.60 6.12 6.19
N LYS A 317 -17.74 6.74 6.53
CA LYS A 317 -18.12 7.17 7.89
C LYS A 317 -18.57 5.97 8.70
N LEU A 318 -17.92 5.75 9.82
CA LEU A 318 -18.17 4.68 10.75
C LEU A 318 -18.74 5.26 12.03
N LYS A 319 -19.55 4.48 12.73
CA LYS A 319 -19.82 4.79 14.12
C LYS A 319 -18.51 4.74 14.90
N THR A 320 -18.19 5.84 15.59
CA THR A 320 -16.94 6.00 16.35
C THR A 320 -16.66 4.79 17.23
N ASP A 321 -15.54 4.11 16.98
CA ASP A 321 -15.15 2.91 17.71
C ASP A 321 -13.63 2.71 17.67
N SER A 322 -13.15 1.65 18.32
CA SER A 322 -11.77 1.20 18.24
C SER A 322 -11.60 0.06 17.23
N PHE A 323 -10.57 0.14 16.40
CA PHE A 323 -10.29 -0.87 15.38
C PHE A 323 -8.84 -1.36 15.44
N VAL A 324 -8.66 -2.66 15.31
CA VAL A 324 -7.36 -3.31 15.25
C VAL A 324 -6.83 -3.33 13.82
N LEU A 325 -5.57 -2.94 13.63
CA LEU A 325 -4.85 -3.13 12.36
C LEU A 325 -4.42 -4.59 12.19
N ARG A 326 -5.01 -5.25 11.21
CA ARG A 326 -4.77 -6.66 10.86
C ARG A 326 -3.77 -6.77 9.71
N ALA A 327 -3.58 -7.99 9.22
CA ALA A 327 -2.76 -8.25 8.04
C ALA A 327 -3.24 -7.40 6.85
N TYR A 328 -2.30 -7.03 5.97
CA TYR A 328 -2.56 -6.23 4.76
C TYR A 328 -3.17 -4.84 5.02
N GLY A 329 -3.04 -4.32 6.25
CA GLY A 329 -3.55 -3.00 6.61
C GLY A 329 -5.07 -2.91 6.69
N ILE A 330 -5.77 -4.03 6.88
CA ILE A 330 -7.23 -4.06 7.03
C ILE A 330 -7.59 -3.82 8.50
N LEU A 331 -8.60 -2.99 8.74
CA LEU A 331 -9.14 -2.70 10.07
C LEU A 331 -10.29 -3.63 10.42
N GLY A 332 -10.44 -3.95 11.70
CA GLY A 332 -11.61 -4.68 12.21
C GLY A 332 -11.62 -4.71 13.73
N LYS A 333 -12.76 -5.11 14.29
CA LYS A 333 -12.92 -5.28 15.74
C LYS A 333 -12.11 -6.46 16.29
#